data_AF-A0A1W2CLI3-F1
#
_entry.id   AF-A0A1W2CLI3-F1
#
_cell.length_a   1.000
_cell.length_b   1.000
_cell.length_c   1.000
_cell.angle_alpha   90.00
_cell.angle_beta   90.00
_cell.angle_gamma   90.00
#
_symmetry.space_group_name_H-M   'P 1'
#
loop_
_entity.id
_entity.type
_entity.pdbx_description
1 polymer ?
#
loop_
_entity_poly.entity_id
_entity_poly.type
_entity_poly.pdbx_seq_one_letter_code
_entity_poly.pdbx_strand_id
1 'polypeptide(L)'
;MTIRKVDLRYFTIALVPISIFWMHGVISDHIFATDLAVPSAILQEGRHWLEAAGRFRFIAATWFFGALALLAVALVIRDIAGPISRATRIAAIGTLLFILYLAMTPTIEQNASPDAPHVYHRLGADLFESALSRGNLPGCSGPQDMWLLGRCGEIPVISLLNRVLDIINGLAGLGVGALIVGMILCLERGGGNTREEEAAQLAQNLVRMRRQLYLSSLILTFGMFFATSWMYWPLPLVMEAERNAYGTVVLASALFTGTYFCLLILSFYLPVALVLDGRINRLAQSAAQVSDEGERTDVDDWMEARGLKFSTSDHLRAGFAVTAPILAAFAGGISPIAL
;
A
#
# COMPACT_ATOMS: atom_id res chain seq x y z
N MET A 1 -33.08 10.02 7.83
CA MET A 1 -31.69 9.57 7.70
C MET A 1 -30.81 10.38 8.64
N THR A 2 -30.14 9.74 9.59
CA THR A 2 -29.20 10.40 10.51
C THR A 2 -27.92 10.76 9.75
N ILE A 3 -27.52 12.03 9.82
CA ILE A 3 -26.29 12.52 9.18
C ILE A 3 -25.11 12.01 9.99
N ARG A 4 -24.19 11.28 9.35
CA ARG A 4 -23.00 10.73 9.99
C ARG A 4 -21.91 11.79 10.11
N LYS A 5 -21.23 11.86 11.25
CA LYS A 5 -20.18 12.87 11.51
C LYS A 5 -18.93 12.21 12.12
N VAL A 6 -17.77 12.59 11.61
CA VAL A 6 -16.47 12.29 12.21
C VAL A 6 -15.92 13.58 12.82
N ASP A 7 -15.38 13.51 14.03
CA ASP A 7 -14.67 14.65 14.64
C ASP A 7 -13.43 14.97 13.80
N LEU A 8 -13.24 16.25 13.47
CA LEU A 8 -12.12 16.70 12.64
C LEU A 8 -10.77 16.35 13.26
N ARG A 9 -10.69 16.22 14.58
CA ARG A 9 -9.48 15.81 15.29
C ARG A 9 -8.99 14.42 14.85
N TYR A 10 -9.88 13.52 14.41
CA TYR A 10 -9.44 12.19 13.95
C TYR A 10 -8.70 12.23 12.62
N PHE A 11 -8.81 13.30 11.84
CA PHE A 11 -8.00 13.44 10.61
C PHE A 11 -6.52 13.68 10.91
N THR A 12 -6.15 14.06 12.13
CA THR A 12 -4.73 14.13 12.53
C THR A 12 -4.07 12.76 12.59
N ILE A 13 -4.83 11.65 12.58
CA ILE A 13 -4.29 10.28 12.45
C ILE A 13 -3.49 10.14 11.15
N ALA A 14 -3.86 10.86 10.08
CA ALA A 14 -3.12 10.86 8.82
C ALA A 14 -1.69 11.42 8.96
N LEU A 15 -1.38 12.21 10.00
CA LEU A 15 -0.02 12.72 10.21
C LEU A 15 0.99 11.62 10.50
N VAL A 16 0.58 10.49 11.07
CA VAL A 16 1.47 9.37 11.37
C VAL A 16 1.99 8.70 10.09
N PRO A 17 1.16 8.25 9.12
CA PRO A 17 1.66 7.73 7.85
C PRO A 17 2.43 8.78 7.05
N ILE A 18 2.07 10.07 7.11
CA ILE A 18 2.83 11.16 6.48
C ILE A 18 4.26 11.23 7.05
N SER A 19 4.38 11.11 8.38
CA SER A 19 5.69 11.11 9.06
C SER A 19 6.53 9.89 8.66
N ILE A 20 5.90 8.73 8.49
CA ILE A 20 6.58 7.51 8.01
C ILE A 20 7.04 7.68 6.55
N PHE A 21 6.21 8.26 5.69
CA PHE A 21 6.57 8.57 4.29
C PHE A 21 7.79 9.51 4.23
N TRP A 22 7.77 10.57 5.04
CA TRP A 22 8.89 11.52 5.14
C TRP A 22 10.17 10.84 5.66
N MET A 23 10.07 10.05 6.73
CA MET A 23 11.20 9.30 7.29
C MET A 23 11.79 8.32 6.27
N HIS A 24 10.94 7.66 5.47
CA HIS A 24 11.40 6.80 4.38
C HIS A 24 12.20 7.58 3.33
N GLY A 25 11.76 8.78 2.95
CA GLY A 25 12.54 9.67 2.07
C GLY A 25 13.92 10.00 2.66
N VAL A 26 13.97 10.42 3.93
CA VAL A 26 15.24 10.72 4.62
C VAL A 26 16.17 9.51 4.67
N ILE A 27 15.67 8.34 5.09
CA ILE A 27 16.43 7.08 5.12
C ILE A 27 16.95 6.75 3.72
N SER A 28 16.07 6.87 2.74
CA SER A 28 16.36 6.55 1.35
C SER A 28 17.48 7.42 0.77
N ASP A 29 17.51 8.70 1.12
CA ASP A 29 18.48 9.65 0.57
C ASP A 29 19.83 9.61 1.29
N HIS A 30 19.85 9.23 2.57
CA HIS A 30 21.06 9.27 3.40
C HIS A 30 21.72 7.89 3.61
N ILE A 31 20.94 6.80 3.56
CA ILE A 31 21.43 5.46 3.90
C ILE A 31 21.68 4.62 2.64
N PHE A 32 20.85 4.78 1.60
CA PHE A 32 21.00 3.97 0.39
C PHE A 32 21.92 4.63 -0.62
N ALA A 33 22.71 3.81 -1.30
CA ALA A 33 23.41 4.24 -2.50
C ALA A 33 22.36 4.66 -3.53
N THR A 34 22.44 5.91 -4.01
CA THR A 34 21.55 6.44 -5.05
C THR A 34 21.76 5.74 -6.38
N ASP A 35 22.98 5.26 -6.62
CA ASP A 35 23.38 4.47 -7.76
C ASP A 35 24.32 3.36 -7.30
N LEU A 36 23.93 2.12 -7.54
CA LEU A 36 24.74 0.94 -7.19
C LEU A 36 25.49 0.50 -8.45
N ALA A 37 26.82 0.61 -8.45
CA ALA A 37 27.63 0.20 -9.59
C ALA A 37 27.64 -1.33 -9.76
N VAL A 38 26.65 -1.87 -10.48
CA VAL A 38 26.55 -3.30 -10.84
C VAL A 38 26.94 -3.46 -12.30
N PRO A 39 28.03 -4.18 -12.61
CA PRO A 39 28.54 -4.26 -13.98
C PRO A 39 27.58 -5.05 -14.89
N SER A 40 27.25 -4.50 -16.06
CA SER A 40 26.41 -5.16 -17.07
C SER A 40 27.02 -6.45 -17.65
N ALA A 41 28.33 -6.64 -17.48
CA ALA A 41 29.07 -7.84 -17.87
C ALA A 41 28.55 -9.12 -17.19
N ILE A 42 27.79 -9.01 -16.08
CA ILE A 42 27.18 -10.17 -15.42
C ILE A 42 25.97 -10.73 -16.17
N LEU A 43 25.54 -10.11 -17.28
CA LEU A 43 24.39 -10.58 -18.06
C LEU A 43 24.81 -11.66 -19.07
N GLN A 44 24.06 -12.76 -19.12
CA GLN A 44 24.24 -13.83 -20.11
C GLN A 44 24.01 -13.31 -21.54
N GLU A 45 24.80 -13.72 -22.52
CA GLU A 45 24.58 -13.34 -23.93
C GLU A 45 23.59 -14.30 -24.64
N GLY A 46 22.93 -13.83 -25.71
CA GLY A 46 22.13 -14.67 -26.62
C GLY A 46 20.77 -15.16 -26.12
N ARG A 47 20.35 -14.82 -24.89
CA ARG A 47 19.05 -15.23 -24.32
C ARG A 47 18.04 -14.07 -24.17
N HIS A 48 17.84 -13.31 -25.25
CA HIS A 48 16.97 -12.11 -25.24
C HIS A 48 15.52 -12.40 -24.83
N TRP A 49 15.00 -13.59 -25.10
CA TRP A 49 13.62 -13.99 -24.75
C TRP A 49 13.36 -14.02 -23.23
N LEU A 50 14.40 -14.09 -22.39
CA LEU A 50 14.27 -14.03 -20.93
C LEU A 50 13.82 -12.64 -20.44
N GLU A 51 14.10 -11.57 -21.20
CA GLU A 51 13.57 -10.23 -20.90
C GLU A 51 12.03 -10.24 -20.94
N ALA A 52 11.45 -10.91 -21.94
CA ALA A 52 10.00 -10.96 -22.12
C ALA A 52 9.30 -11.64 -20.93
N ALA A 53 9.93 -12.63 -20.30
CA ALA A 53 9.39 -13.26 -19.10
C ALA A 53 9.22 -12.27 -17.94
N GLY A 54 10.23 -11.43 -17.70
CA GLY A 54 10.15 -10.34 -16.71
C GLY A 54 9.08 -9.31 -17.08
N ARG A 55 9.00 -8.93 -18.35
CA ARG A 55 8.00 -7.99 -18.88
C ARG A 55 6.57 -8.46 -18.66
N PHE A 56 6.27 -9.72 -18.99
CA PHE A 56 4.93 -10.27 -18.78
C PHE A 56 4.55 -10.31 -17.30
N ARG A 57 5.50 -10.68 -16.42
CA ARG A 57 5.28 -10.67 -14.97
C ARG A 57 5.00 -9.27 -14.45
N PHE A 58 5.79 -8.29 -14.89
CA PHE A 58 5.62 -6.88 -14.53
C PHE A 58 4.27 -6.33 -14.97
N ILE A 59 3.89 -6.53 -16.24
CA ILE A 59 2.59 -6.06 -16.76
C ILE A 59 1.45 -6.75 -16.01
N ALA A 60 1.48 -8.06 -15.82
CA ALA A 60 0.45 -8.78 -15.08
C ALA A 60 0.30 -8.24 -13.63
N ALA A 61 1.42 -8.01 -12.94
CA ALA A 61 1.42 -7.44 -11.60
C ALA A 61 0.88 -6.00 -11.58
N THR A 62 1.23 -5.19 -12.59
CA THR A 62 0.75 -3.81 -12.78
C THR A 62 -0.78 -3.77 -12.88
N TRP A 63 -1.36 -4.59 -13.76
CA TRP A 63 -2.81 -4.64 -13.95
C TRP A 63 -3.55 -5.04 -12.68
N PHE A 64 -3.04 -6.07 -11.99
CA PHE A 64 -3.67 -6.55 -10.79
C PHE A 64 -3.59 -5.53 -9.64
N PHE A 65 -2.41 -4.95 -9.41
CA PHE A 65 -2.25 -3.90 -8.40
C PHE A 65 -3.10 -2.66 -8.70
N GLY A 66 -3.12 -2.21 -9.96
CA GLY A 66 -3.94 -1.08 -10.40
C GLY A 66 -5.44 -1.31 -10.15
N ALA A 67 -5.96 -2.50 -10.46
CA ALA A 67 -7.35 -2.85 -10.22
C ALA A 67 -7.73 -2.78 -8.73
N LEU A 68 -6.84 -3.23 -7.84
CA LEU A 68 -7.06 -3.19 -6.40
C LEU A 68 -7.01 -1.77 -5.82
N ALA A 69 -6.06 -0.96 -6.28
CA ALA A 69 -5.97 0.45 -5.90
C ALA A 69 -7.27 1.18 -6.28
N LEU A 70 -7.77 0.96 -7.50
CA LEU A 70 -9.05 1.51 -7.97
C LEU A 70 -10.24 1.02 -7.14
N LEU A 71 -10.25 -0.26 -6.72
CA LEU A 71 -11.29 -0.79 -5.83
C LEU A 71 -11.31 -0.06 -4.48
N ALA A 72 -10.16 0.19 -3.85
CA ALA A 72 -10.08 0.96 -2.61
C ALA A 72 -10.62 2.39 -2.77
N VAL A 73 -10.23 3.05 -3.86
CA VAL A 73 -10.73 4.38 -4.21
C VAL A 73 -12.25 4.37 -4.40
N ALA A 74 -12.79 3.40 -5.15
CA ALA A 74 -14.22 3.27 -5.39
C ALA A 74 -15.03 3.07 -4.10
N LEU A 75 -14.52 2.26 -3.16
CA LEU A 75 -15.17 2.03 -1.87
C LEU A 75 -15.23 3.30 -1.03
N VAL A 76 -14.16 4.11 -1.02
CA VAL A 76 -14.14 5.38 -0.30
C VAL A 76 -15.02 6.43 -0.95
N ILE A 77 -15.01 6.52 -2.28
CA ILE A 77 -15.93 7.40 -3.01
C ILE A 77 -17.38 7.07 -2.65
N ARG A 78 -17.73 5.77 -2.62
CA ARG A 78 -19.07 5.33 -2.19
C ARG A 78 -19.38 5.77 -0.75
N ASP A 79 -18.42 5.61 0.17
CA ASP A 79 -18.61 6.00 1.58
C ASP A 79 -18.76 7.53 1.74
N ILE A 80 -18.02 8.33 0.95
CA ILE A 80 -18.07 9.80 0.92
C ILE A 80 -19.36 10.33 0.25
N ALA A 81 -19.85 9.64 -0.78
CA ALA A 81 -21.07 9.97 -1.50
C ALA A 81 -22.32 9.74 -0.64
N GLY A 82 -22.24 8.84 0.35
CA GLY A 82 -23.30 8.61 1.33
C GLY A 82 -23.62 9.81 2.22
N PRO A 83 -24.62 9.68 3.12
CA PRO A 83 -25.05 10.75 4.00
C PRO A 83 -24.00 11.00 5.11
N ILE A 84 -23.07 11.91 4.85
CA ILE A 84 -22.06 12.40 5.79
C ILE A 84 -22.12 13.92 5.90
N SER A 85 -21.66 14.46 7.02
CA SER A 85 -21.60 15.92 7.22
C SER A 85 -20.66 16.58 6.19
N ARG A 86 -21.00 17.81 5.76
CA ARG A 86 -20.17 18.57 4.79
C ARG A 86 -18.74 18.78 5.29
N ALA A 87 -18.55 19.04 6.58
CA ALA A 87 -17.24 19.20 7.19
C ALA A 87 -16.40 17.92 7.10
N THR A 88 -16.98 16.76 7.44
CA THR A 88 -16.31 15.46 7.30
C THR A 88 -15.96 15.17 5.84
N ARG A 89 -16.85 15.50 4.89
CA ARG A 89 -16.61 15.32 3.45
C ARG A 89 -15.42 16.14 2.96
N ILE A 90 -15.37 17.44 3.30
CA ILE A 90 -14.29 18.34 2.90
C ILE A 90 -12.96 17.86 3.51
N ALA A 91 -12.95 17.49 4.79
CA ALA A 91 -11.74 16.97 5.45
C ALA A 91 -11.25 15.66 4.81
N ALA A 92 -12.16 14.74 4.47
CA ALA A 92 -11.83 13.50 3.78
C ALA A 92 -11.21 13.73 2.39
N ILE A 93 -11.83 14.59 1.57
CA ILE A 93 -11.32 14.94 0.24
C ILE A 93 -9.97 15.65 0.36
N GLY A 94 -9.84 16.61 1.28
CA GLY A 94 -8.59 17.34 1.51
C GLY A 94 -7.45 16.42 1.94
N THR A 95 -7.73 15.47 2.85
CA THR A 95 -6.74 14.47 3.29
C THR A 95 -6.32 13.56 2.14
N LEU A 96 -7.27 13.09 1.32
CA LEU A 96 -6.99 12.26 0.15
C LEU A 96 -6.10 13.01 -0.87
N LEU A 97 -6.44 14.25 -1.20
CA LEU A 97 -5.67 15.05 -2.15
C LEU A 97 -4.28 15.40 -1.62
N PHE A 98 -4.15 15.63 -0.32
CA PHE A 98 -2.85 15.89 0.30
C PHE A 98 -1.93 14.65 0.25
N ILE A 99 -2.46 13.47 0.59
CA ILE A 99 -1.70 12.21 0.47
C ILE A 99 -1.32 11.93 -0.98
N LEU A 100 -2.23 12.16 -1.92
CA LEU A 100 -1.94 12.05 -3.35
C LEU A 100 -0.81 12.99 -3.77
N TYR A 101 -0.86 14.25 -3.34
CA TYR A 101 0.19 15.22 -3.65
C TYR A 101 1.56 14.74 -3.17
N LEU A 102 1.66 14.26 -1.92
CA LEU A 102 2.91 13.70 -1.38
C LEU A 102 3.41 12.48 -2.16
N ALA A 103 2.49 11.57 -2.54
CA ALA A 103 2.85 10.40 -3.33
C ALA A 103 3.32 10.75 -4.75
N MET A 104 2.85 11.88 -5.31
CA MET A 104 3.25 12.36 -6.62
C MET A 104 4.53 13.19 -6.61
N THR A 105 5.00 13.66 -5.45
CA THR A 105 6.22 14.48 -5.34
C THR A 105 7.43 13.84 -6.03
N PRO A 106 7.76 12.54 -5.81
CA PRO A 106 8.91 11.92 -6.48
C PRO A 106 8.77 11.88 -8.01
N THR A 107 7.57 11.62 -8.52
CA THR A 107 7.30 11.60 -9.97
C THR A 107 7.38 13.02 -10.57
N ILE A 108 6.94 14.04 -9.83
CA ILE A 108 7.07 15.44 -10.26
C ILE A 108 8.55 15.84 -10.32
N GLU A 109 9.32 15.50 -9.30
CA GLU A 109 10.76 15.77 -9.23
C GLU A 109 11.53 15.07 -10.36
N GLN A 110 11.22 13.80 -10.64
CA GLN A 110 11.82 13.05 -11.75
C GLN A 110 11.48 13.65 -13.13
N ASN A 111 10.25 14.10 -13.34
CA ASN A 111 9.90 14.75 -14.62
C ASN A 111 10.47 16.18 -14.73
N ALA A 112 10.77 16.84 -13.61
CA ALA A 112 11.38 18.18 -13.58
C ALA A 112 12.90 18.13 -13.77
N SER A 113 13.55 17.06 -13.30
CA SER A 113 15.01 16.87 -13.35
C SER A 113 15.34 15.57 -14.09
N PRO A 114 15.69 15.62 -15.39
CA PRO A 114 16.01 14.43 -16.18
C PRO A 114 17.14 13.57 -15.60
N ASP A 115 18.07 14.21 -14.87
CA ASP A 115 19.22 13.55 -14.24
C ASP A 115 18.90 12.99 -12.84
N ALA A 116 17.65 13.11 -12.36
CA ALA A 116 17.28 12.59 -11.06
C ALA A 116 17.40 11.05 -11.04
N PRO A 117 17.97 10.47 -9.97
CA PRO A 117 18.14 9.02 -9.90
C PRO A 117 16.78 8.32 -9.88
N HIS A 118 16.60 7.35 -10.79
CA HIS A 118 15.43 6.50 -10.80
C HIS A 118 15.53 5.39 -9.74
N VAL A 119 14.39 4.82 -9.35
CA VAL A 119 14.33 3.78 -8.30
C VAL A 119 15.16 2.55 -8.68
N TYR A 120 15.28 2.22 -9.97
CA TYR A 120 16.08 1.08 -10.44
C TYR A 120 17.59 1.33 -10.41
N HIS A 121 18.07 2.59 -10.33
CA HIS A 121 19.52 2.87 -10.22
C HIS A 121 20.11 2.26 -8.95
N ARG A 122 19.31 2.15 -7.89
CA ARG A 122 19.68 1.51 -6.61
C ARG A 122 19.93 0.01 -6.73
N LEU A 123 19.48 -0.61 -7.82
CA LEU A 123 19.69 -2.02 -8.13
C LEU A 123 20.71 -2.19 -9.28
N GLY A 124 21.33 -1.11 -9.76
CA GLY A 124 22.26 -1.12 -10.88
C GLY A 124 21.65 -0.55 -12.15
N ALA A 125 21.91 0.73 -12.42
CA ALA A 125 21.45 1.40 -13.64
C ALA A 125 21.92 0.67 -14.90
N ASP A 126 23.24 0.47 -15.04
CA ASP A 126 23.86 -0.21 -16.18
C ASP A 126 23.28 -1.61 -16.43
N LEU A 127 23.05 -2.36 -15.34
CA LEU A 127 22.47 -3.70 -15.41
C LEU A 127 21.04 -3.66 -15.95
N PHE A 128 20.20 -2.77 -15.44
CA PHE A 128 18.81 -2.61 -15.87
C PHE A 128 18.73 -2.14 -17.31
N GLU A 129 19.47 -1.09 -17.68
CA GLU A 129 19.50 -0.56 -19.04
C GLU A 129 19.98 -1.61 -20.05
N SER A 130 21.05 -2.34 -19.71
CA SER A 130 21.58 -3.42 -20.56
C SER A 130 20.66 -4.64 -20.64
N ALA A 131 19.90 -4.93 -19.57
CA ALA A 131 18.95 -6.02 -19.55
C ALA A 131 17.69 -5.69 -20.36
N LEU A 132 17.13 -4.49 -20.18
CA LEU A 132 15.86 -4.06 -20.79
C LEU A 132 16.04 -3.60 -22.25
N SER A 133 17.22 -3.13 -22.65
CA SER A 133 17.54 -2.83 -24.05
C SER A 133 17.52 -4.04 -24.99
N ARG A 134 17.51 -5.26 -24.43
CA ARG A 134 17.35 -6.51 -25.20
C ARG A 134 15.93 -6.71 -25.71
N GLY A 135 14.95 -6.06 -25.10
CA GLY A 135 13.56 -6.11 -25.50
C GLY A 135 13.22 -5.01 -26.50
N ASN A 136 12.33 -5.32 -27.45
CA ASN A 136 11.74 -4.33 -28.35
C ASN A 136 10.27 -4.06 -27.98
N LEU A 137 9.81 -2.83 -28.24
CA LEU A 137 8.39 -2.46 -28.13
C LEU A 137 7.79 -2.28 -29.53
N PRO A 138 6.60 -2.87 -29.80
CA PRO A 138 5.94 -2.70 -31.07
C PRO A 138 5.54 -1.23 -31.28
N GLY A 139 5.94 -0.67 -32.42
CA GLY A 139 5.70 0.73 -32.77
C GLY A 139 6.78 1.72 -32.30
N CYS A 140 7.84 1.25 -31.65
CA CYS A 140 9.01 2.05 -31.31
C CYS A 140 10.19 1.66 -32.21
N SER A 141 10.37 2.37 -33.31
CA SER A 141 11.51 2.23 -34.23
C SER A 141 12.63 3.25 -33.98
N GLY A 142 12.31 4.37 -33.33
CA GLY A 142 13.24 5.41 -32.92
C GLY A 142 12.82 6.12 -31.63
N PRO A 143 13.72 6.92 -31.02
CA PRO A 143 13.50 7.53 -29.72
C PRO A 143 12.41 8.59 -29.69
N GLN A 144 12.11 9.19 -30.84
CA GLN A 144 11.06 10.21 -31.00
C GLN A 144 9.69 9.62 -31.32
N ASP A 145 9.61 8.30 -31.55
CA ASP A 145 8.33 7.66 -31.83
C ASP A 145 7.39 7.78 -30.62
N MET A 146 6.12 8.02 -30.91
CA MET A 146 5.07 8.10 -29.89
C MET A 146 4.43 6.73 -29.74
N TRP A 147 4.41 6.24 -28.51
CA TRP A 147 3.71 5.03 -28.11
C TRP A 147 2.66 5.36 -27.04
N LEU A 148 1.80 4.41 -26.68
CA LEU A 148 0.56 4.61 -25.89
C LEU A 148 0.71 5.55 -24.67
N LEU A 149 1.89 5.56 -24.02
CA LEU A 149 2.18 6.31 -22.79
C LEU A 149 3.22 7.45 -22.97
N GLY A 150 3.56 7.83 -24.20
CA GLY A 150 4.50 8.92 -24.50
C GLY A 150 5.60 8.52 -25.49
N ARG A 151 6.72 9.25 -25.46
CA ARG A 151 7.87 8.98 -26.34
C ARG A 151 8.62 7.70 -25.94
N CYS A 152 9.08 6.95 -26.93
CA CYS A 152 9.81 5.69 -26.71
C CYS A 152 11.17 5.93 -26.01
N GLY A 153 11.86 7.04 -26.27
CA GLY A 153 13.19 7.28 -25.70
C GLY A 153 14.26 6.33 -26.26
N GLU A 154 15.48 6.43 -25.76
CA GLU A 154 16.63 5.65 -26.28
C GLU A 154 16.46 4.15 -26.06
N ILE A 155 15.94 3.77 -24.88
CA ILE A 155 15.62 2.38 -24.53
C ILE A 155 14.10 2.27 -24.33
N PRO A 156 13.34 1.81 -25.34
CA PRO A 156 11.88 1.79 -25.29
C PRO A 156 11.29 1.09 -24.06
N VAL A 157 11.87 -0.04 -23.66
CA VAL A 157 11.38 -0.83 -22.52
C VAL A 157 11.62 -0.12 -21.18
N ILE A 158 12.71 0.64 -21.03
CA ILE A 158 12.96 1.48 -19.84
C ILE A 158 11.96 2.62 -19.78
N SER A 159 11.66 3.27 -20.92
CA SER A 159 10.62 4.30 -20.98
C SER A 159 9.25 3.73 -20.56
N LEU A 160 8.88 2.54 -21.05
CA LEU A 160 7.69 1.83 -20.59
C LEU A 160 7.71 1.58 -19.06
N LEU A 161 8.81 1.04 -18.53
CA LEU A 161 8.97 0.78 -17.09
C LEU A 161 8.73 2.06 -16.29
N ASN A 162 9.42 3.15 -16.62
CA ASN A 162 9.32 4.44 -15.93
C ASN A 162 7.90 5.01 -15.99
N ARG A 163 7.27 4.99 -17.17
CA ARG A 163 5.88 5.49 -17.33
C ARG A 163 4.88 4.66 -16.55
N VAL A 164 5.03 3.34 -16.55
CA VAL A 164 4.17 2.47 -15.74
C VAL A 164 4.39 2.70 -14.25
N LEU A 165 5.64 2.83 -13.80
CA LEU A 165 5.96 3.14 -12.41
C LEU A 165 5.35 4.48 -11.99
N ASP A 166 5.41 5.52 -12.82
CA ASP A 166 4.79 6.82 -12.55
C ASP A 166 3.26 6.71 -12.38
N ILE A 167 2.59 6.00 -13.30
CA ILE A 167 1.14 5.78 -13.23
C ILE A 167 0.80 4.99 -11.96
N ILE A 168 1.56 3.93 -11.68
CA ILE A 168 1.34 3.10 -10.50
C ILE A 168 1.63 3.86 -9.21
N ASN A 169 2.61 4.77 -9.16
CA ASN A 169 2.87 5.61 -8.01
C ASN A 169 1.68 6.52 -7.71
N GLY A 170 1.10 7.14 -8.75
CA GLY A 170 -0.14 7.93 -8.60
C GLY A 170 -1.33 7.09 -8.11
N LEU A 171 -1.52 5.89 -8.69
CA LEU A 171 -2.58 4.97 -8.26
C LEU A 171 -2.35 4.44 -6.84
N ALA A 172 -1.11 4.15 -6.46
CA ALA A 172 -0.74 3.72 -5.11
C ALA A 172 -1.01 4.85 -4.11
N GLY A 173 -0.64 6.09 -4.42
CA GLY A 173 -0.96 7.26 -3.61
C GLY A 173 -2.46 7.44 -3.39
N LEU A 174 -3.25 7.32 -4.46
CA LEU A 174 -4.71 7.32 -4.39
C LEU A 174 -5.25 6.16 -3.53
N GLY A 175 -4.76 4.93 -3.77
CA GLY A 175 -5.20 3.73 -3.06
C GLY A 175 -4.89 3.80 -1.56
N VAL A 176 -3.67 4.16 -1.19
CA VAL A 176 -3.24 4.35 0.21
C VAL A 176 -4.02 5.50 0.85
N GLY A 177 -4.16 6.64 0.17
CA GLY A 177 -4.95 7.77 0.66
C GLY A 177 -6.41 7.39 0.91
N ALA A 178 -6.98 6.58 0.01
CA ALA A 178 -8.32 6.01 0.19
C ALA A 178 -8.37 5.11 1.42
N LEU A 179 -7.45 4.16 1.59
CA LEU A 179 -7.42 3.29 2.77
C LEU A 179 -7.33 4.08 4.09
N ILE A 180 -6.46 5.10 4.16
CA ILE A 180 -6.31 5.98 5.34
C ILE A 180 -7.63 6.70 5.63
N VAL A 181 -8.22 7.35 4.63
CA VAL A 181 -9.49 8.07 4.79
C VAL A 181 -10.62 7.11 5.16
N GLY A 182 -10.73 5.97 4.49
CA GLY A 182 -11.72 4.92 4.79
C GLY A 182 -11.59 4.39 6.22
N MET A 183 -10.36 4.25 6.72
CA MET A 183 -10.10 3.87 8.10
C MET A 183 -10.56 4.95 9.08
N ILE A 184 -10.23 6.22 8.83
CA ILE A 184 -10.67 7.36 9.66
C ILE A 184 -12.21 7.48 9.65
N LEU A 185 -12.87 7.25 8.52
CA LEU A 185 -14.34 7.26 8.42
C LEU A 185 -15.01 6.16 9.26
N CYS A 186 -14.29 5.10 9.65
CA CYS A 186 -14.80 4.11 10.60
C CYS A 186 -14.99 4.69 12.02
N LEU A 187 -14.45 5.89 12.30
CA LEU A 187 -14.63 6.59 13.58
C LEU A 187 -15.89 7.46 13.62
N GLU A 188 -16.77 7.34 12.61
CA GLU A 188 -18.02 8.08 12.56
C GLU A 188 -18.92 7.83 13.78
N ARG A 189 -19.63 8.89 14.18
CA ARG A 189 -20.68 8.87 15.19
C ARG A 189 -22.00 9.24 14.54
N GLY A 190 -23.04 8.54 14.94
CA GLY A 190 -24.43 8.81 14.65
C GLY A 190 -25.09 9.45 15.86
N GLY A 191 -26.13 10.23 15.63
CA GLY A 191 -26.93 10.81 16.71
C GLY A 191 -27.92 9.80 17.30
N GLY A 192 -27.48 8.56 17.54
CA GLY A 192 -28.30 7.55 18.20
C GLY A 192 -28.58 8.00 19.63
N ASN A 193 -29.84 7.97 20.04
CA ASN A 193 -30.23 8.41 21.39
C ASN A 193 -30.23 7.23 22.38
N THR A 194 -30.16 6.00 21.88
CA THR A 194 -30.17 4.78 22.70
C THR A 194 -28.81 4.09 22.69
N ARG A 195 -28.48 3.41 23.80
CA ARG A 195 -27.23 2.63 23.92
C ARG A 195 -27.14 1.50 22.91
N GLU A 196 -28.28 0.89 22.57
CA GLU A 196 -28.33 -0.18 21.56
C GLU A 196 -28.06 0.34 20.16
N GLU A 197 -28.52 1.55 19.82
CA GLU A 197 -28.16 2.20 18.55
C GLU A 197 -26.67 2.50 18.50
N GLU A 198 -26.07 2.97 19.60
CA GLU A 198 -24.63 3.21 19.68
C GLU A 198 -23.82 1.91 19.57
N ALA A 199 -24.25 0.83 20.26
CA ALA A 199 -23.63 -0.49 20.16
C ALA A 199 -23.69 -1.04 18.73
N ALA A 200 -24.86 -0.98 18.09
CA ALA A 200 -25.04 -1.42 16.71
C ALA A 200 -24.17 -0.62 15.74
N GLN A 201 -24.03 0.69 15.96
CA GLN A 201 -23.13 1.52 15.15
C GLN A 201 -21.65 1.15 15.35
N LEU A 202 -21.21 0.94 16.59
CA LEU A 202 -19.84 0.52 16.87
C LEU A 202 -19.53 -0.84 16.22
N ALA A 203 -20.47 -1.80 16.29
CA ALA A 203 -20.33 -3.08 15.61
C ALA A 203 -20.17 -2.91 14.09
N GLN A 204 -20.97 -2.04 13.45
CA GLN A 204 -20.82 -1.73 12.02
C GLN A 204 -19.47 -1.09 11.71
N ASN A 205 -19.01 -0.16 12.55
CA ASN A 205 -17.70 0.49 12.41
C ASN A 205 -16.55 -0.52 12.49
N LEU A 206 -16.63 -1.49 13.39
CA LEU A 206 -15.64 -2.57 13.50
C LEU A 206 -15.62 -3.47 12.25
N VAL A 207 -16.79 -3.84 11.73
CA VAL A 207 -16.88 -4.62 10.48
C VAL A 207 -16.25 -3.85 9.31
N ARG A 208 -16.50 -2.54 9.21
CA ARG A 208 -15.88 -1.69 8.19
C ARG A 208 -14.36 -1.59 8.37
N MET A 209 -13.89 -1.39 9.60
CA MET A 209 -12.46 -1.37 9.92
C MET A 209 -11.78 -2.67 9.50
N ARG A 210 -12.36 -3.84 9.82
CA ARG A 210 -11.84 -5.15 9.39
C ARG A 210 -11.79 -5.29 7.87
N ARG A 211 -12.84 -4.86 7.16
CA ARG A 211 -12.85 -4.86 5.69
C ARG A 211 -11.74 -4.00 5.11
N GLN A 212 -11.51 -2.81 5.67
CA GLN A 212 -10.42 -1.93 5.23
C GLN A 212 -9.05 -2.54 5.51
N LEU A 213 -8.87 -3.22 6.65
CA LEU A 213 -7.63 -3.92 6.96
C LEU A 213 -7.36 -5.06 5.97
N TYR A 214 -8.36 -5.89 5.66
CA TYR A 214 -8.20 -6.96 4.67
C TYR A 214 -7.87 -6.42 3.28
N LEU A 215 -8.53 -5.33 2.88
CA LEU A 215 -8.21 -4.66 1.62
C LEU A 215 -6.80 -4.08 1.62
N SER A 216 -6.34 -3.51 2.74
CA SER A 216 -4.98 -3.00 2.91
C SER A 216 -3.94 -4.13 2.82
N SER A 217 -4.18 -5.27 3.48
CA SER A 217 -3.30 -6.45 3.41
C SER A 217 -3.25 -7.03 2.00
N LEU A 218 -4.39 -7.07 1.31
CA LEU A 218 -4.46 -7.52 -0.08
C LEU A 218 -3.67 -6.57 -1.01
N ILE A 219 -3.90 -5.26 -0.90
CA ILE A 219 -3.12 -4.25 -1.65
C ILE A 219 -1.63 -4.35 -1.35
N LEU A 220 -1.23 -4.57 -0.10
CA LEU A 220 0.17 -4.79 0.28
C LEU A 220 0.74 -6.03 -0.40
N THR A 221 0.03 -7.15 -0.35
CA THR A 221 0.47 -8.43 -0.94
C THR A 221 0.77 -8.26 -2.42
N PHE A 222 -0.18 -7.68 -3.16
CA PHE A 222 -0.04 -7.49 -4.59
C PHE A 222 0.87 -6.32 -4.94
N GLY A 223 0.99 -5.31 -4.07
CA GLY A 223 1.99 -4.25 -4.17
C GLY A 223 3.40 -4.80 -4.03
N MET A 224 3.63 -5.77 -3.14
CA MET A 224 4.90 -6.48 -3.02
C MET A 224 5.16 -7.39 -4.21
N PHE A 225 4.13 -8.07 -4.73
CA PHE A 225 4.26 -8.81 -6.00
C PHE A 225 4.63 -7.88 -7.17
N PHE A 226 4.02 -6.70 -7.25
CA PHE A 226 4.38 -5.67 -8.22
C PHE A 226 5.82 -5.18 -8.03
N ALA A 227 6.21 -4.78 -6.81
CA ALA A 227 7.55 -4.30 -6.53
C ALA A 227 8.60 -5.36 -6.89
N THR A 228 8.42 -6.60 -6.44
CA THR A 228 9.33 -7.70 -6.77
C THR A 228 9.32 -8.02 -8.27
N SER A 229 8.19 -7.93 -8.97
CA SER A 229 8.16 -8.25 -10.41
C SER A 229 9.10 -7.38 -11.25
N TRP A 230 9.24 -6.09 -10.95
CA TRP A 230 10.19 -5.23 -11.66
C TRP A 230 11.61 -5.34 -11.08
N MET A 231 11.77 -5.47 -9.76
CA MET A 231 13.10 -5.61 -9.15
C MET A 231 13.81 -6.90 -9.59
N TYR A 232 13.06 -7.99 -9.75
CA TYR A 232 13.56 -9.28 -10.22
C TYR A 232 13.64 -9.40 -11.75
N TRP A 233 13.19 -8.38 -12.51
CA TRP A 233 13.16 -8.42 -13.98
C TRP A 233 14.51 -8.81 -14.60
N PRO A 234 15.66 -8.22 -14.23
CA PRO A 234 16.95 -8.59 -14.82
C PRO A 234 17.47 -9.96 -14.32
N LEU A 235 16.97 -10.50 -13.21
CA LEU A 235 17.56 -11.67 -12.55
C LEU A 235 17.70 -12.92 -13.46
N PRO A 236 16.73 -13.30 -14.31
CA PRO A 236 16.88 -14.43 -15.22
C PRO A 236 18.02 -14.23 -16.24
N LEU A 237 18.33 -12.98 -16.58
CA LEU A 237 19.39 -12.62 -17.51
C LEU A 237 20.78 -12.61 -16.85
N VAL A 238 20.86 -12.58 -15.51
CA VAL A 238 22.13 -12.62 -14.77
C VAL A 238 22.76 -14.02 -14.87
N MET A 239 24.07 -14.06 -15.10
CA MET A 239 24.91 -15.27 -15.11
C MET A 239 24.72 -16.07 -13.82
N GLU A 240 24.73 -17.39 -13.94
CA GLU A 240 24.47 -18.30 -12.81
C GLU A 240 25.40 -18.06 -11.62
N ALA A 241 26.68 -17.76 -11.88
CA ALA A 241 27.68 -17.47 -10.86
C ALA A 241 27.33 -16.24 -9.98
N GLU A 242 26.75 -15.19 -10.59
CA GLU A 242 26.46 -13.91 -9.91
C GLU A 242 25.00 -13.81 -9.45
N ARG A 243 24.14 -14.73 -9.92
CA ARG A 243 22.69 -14.68 -9.69
C ARG A 243 22.32 -14.66 -8.21
N ASN A 244 23.02 -15.43 -7.37
CA ASN A 244 22.73 -15.49 -5.95
C ASN A 244 23.13 -14.19 -5.22
N ALA A 245 24.30 -13.63 -5.55
CA ALA A 245 24.77 -12.38 -4.97
C ALA A 245 23.84 -11.21 -5.34
N TYR A 246 23.52 -11.07 -6.62
CA TYR A 246 22.57 -10.06 -7.08
C TYR A 246 21.16 -10.29 -6.52
N GLY A 247 20.69 -11.54 -6.48
CA GLY A 247 19.42 -11.91 -5.87
C GLY A 247 19.31 -11.50 -4.39
N THR A 248 20.42 -11.55 -3.65
CA THR A 248 20.47 -11.10 -2.24
C THR A 248 20.25 -9.59 -2.11
N VAL A 249 20.81 -8.78 -3.02
CA VAL A 249 20.59 -7.32 -3.06
C VAL A 249 19.12 -7.02 -3.35
N VAL A 250 18.55 -7.66 -4.38
CA VAL A 250 17.14 -7.52 -4.73
C VAL A 250 16.23 -7.92 -3.57
N LEU A 251 16.56 -9.02 -2.89
CA LEU A 251 15.81 -9.50 -1.73
C LEU A 251 15.83 -8.51 -0.56
N ALA A 252 17.01 -7.96 -0.23
CA ALA A 252 17.17 -6.97 0.83
C ALA A 252 16.37 -5.69 0.54
N SER A 253 16.41 -5.22 -0.71
CA SER A 253 15.59 -4.09 -1.17
C SER A 253 14.10 -4.37 -1.03
N ALA A 254 13.63 -5.54 -1.47
CA ALA A 254 12.24 -5.94 -1.34
C ALA A 254 11.80 -6.08 0.13
N LEU A 255 12.66 -6.60 1.01
CA LEU A 255 12.41 -6.69 2.45
C LEU A 255 12.17 -5.31 3.05
N PHE A 256 13.09 -4.37 2.78
CA PHE A 256 12.98 -3.00 3.27
C PHE A 256 11.68 -2.33 2.80
N THR A 257 11.37 -2.43 1.50
CA THR A 257 10.12 -1.89 0.94
C THR A 257 8.88 -2.52 1.58
N GLY A 258 8.88 -3.83 1.80
CA GLY A 258 7.79 -4.53 2.48
C GLY A 258 7.60 -4.04 3.92
N THR A 259 8.68 -3.98 4.70
CA THR A 259 8.63 -3.48 6.08
C THR A 259 8.09 -2.06 6.15
N TYR A 260 8.52 -1.18 5.24
CA TYR A 260 8.01 0.18 5.13
C TYR A 260 6.48 0.21 4.94
N PHE A 261 5.94 -0.56 3.99
CA PHE A 261 4.49 -0.58 3.77
C PHE A 261 3.70 -1.22 4.92
N CYS A 262 4.25 -2.22 5.61
CA CYS A 262 3.64 -2.74 6.84
C CYS A 262 3.55 -1.67 7.93
N LEU A 263 4.63 -0.91 8.15
CA LEU A 263 4.64 0.20 9.10
C LEU A 263 3.60 1.27 8.70
N LEU A 264 3.50 1.55 7.40
CA LEU A 264 2.49 2.46 6.87
C LEU A 264 1.06 2.00 7.21
N ILE A 265 0.74 0.71 7.01
CA ILE A 265 -0.58 0.15 7.36
C ILE A 265 -0.85 0.24 8.87
N LEU A 266 0.12 -0.18 9.68
CA LEU A 266 -0.01 -0.13 11.14
C LEU A 266 -0.23 1.30 11.64
N SER A 267 0.38 2.29 10.99
CA SER A 267 0.33 3.69 11.43
C SER A 267 -1.06 4.33 11.39
N PHE A 268 -1.93 3.92 10.46
CA PHE A 268 -3.32 4.39 10.42
C PHE A 268 -4.31 3.39 11.02
N TYR A 269 -4.00 2.10 11.01
CA TYR A 269 -4.86 1.07 11.60
C TYR A 269 -4.87 1.13 13.13
N LEU A 270 -3.69 1.14 13.75
CA LEU A 270 -3.58 1.03 15.21
C LEU A 270 -4.26 2.19 15.95
N PRO A 271 -4.10 3.47 15.56
CA PRO A 271 -4.80 4.56 16.23
C PRO A 271 -6.32 4.45 16.13
N VAL A 272 -6.85 4.02 14.99
CA VAL A 272 -8.30 3.84 14.79
C VAL A 272 -8.82 2.70 15.65
N ALA A 273 -8.10 1.57 15.69
CA ALA A 273 -8.44 0.43 16.53
C ALA A 273 -8.48 0.82 18.01
N LEU A 274 -7.48 1.53 18.52
CA LEU A 274 -7.42 1.99 19.92
C LEU A 274 -8.57 2.96 20.26
N VAL A 275 -8.94 3.85 19.34
CA VAL A 275 -10.08 4.76 19.54
C VAL A 275 -11.41 4.00 19.59
N LEU A 276 -11.61 3.00 18.71
CA LEU A 276 -12.83 2.19 18.73
C LEU A 276 -12.92 1.32 19.97
N ASP A 277 -11.83 0.66 20.36
CA ASP A 277 -11.75 -0.13 21.59
C ASP A 277 -12.06 0.72 22.83
N GLY A 278 -11.45 1.90 22.94
CA GLY A 278 -11.76 2.84 24.02
C GLY A 278 -13.22 3.30 24.06
N ARG A 279 -13.92 3.37 22.92
CA ARG A 279 -15.37 3.69 22.87
C ARG A 279 -16.22 2.50 23.32
N ILE A 280 -15.87 1.30 22.87
CA ILE A 280 -16.57 0.07 23.23
C ILE A 280 -16.48 -0.16 24.74
N ASN A 281 -15.28 -0.04 25.32
CA ASN A 281 -15.07 -0.21 26.76
C ASN A 281 -15.85 0.81 27.60
N ARG A 282 -15.93 2.07 27.16
CA ARG A 282 -16.77 3.09 27.83
C ARG A 282 -18.26 2.76 27.75
N LEU A 283 -18.74 2.31 26.60
CA LEU A 283 -20.13 1.92 26.42
C LEU A 283 -20.47 0.72 27.31
N ALA A 284 -19.61 -0.30 27.33
CA ALA A 284 -19.78 -1.50 28.12
C ALA A 284 -19.78 -1.20 29.64
N GLN A 285 -18.87 -0.34 30.11
CA GLN A 285 -18.86 0.14 31.50
C GLN A 285 -20.15 0.91 31.86
N SER A 286 -20.66 1.75 30.94
CA SER A 286 -21.90 2.49 31.17
C SER A 286 -23.14 1.58 31.20
N ALA A 287 -23.10 0.45 30.48
CA ALA A 287 -24.14 -0.57 30.51
C ALA A 287 -24.14 -1.31 31.86
N ALA A 288 -22.96 -1.70 32.35
CA ALA A 288 -22.79 -2.40 33.62
C ALA A 288 -23.23 -1.59 34.85
N GLN A 289 -23.17 -0.26 34.79
CA GLN A 289 -23.57 0.64 35.89
C GLN A 289 -25.09 0.80 36.04
N VAL A 290 -25.90 0.44 35.03
CA VAL A 290 -27.36 0.69 35.03
C VAL A 290 -28.18 -0.60 35.16
N SER A 291 -27.53 -1.77 35.28
CA SER A 291 -28.22 -3.00 35.71
C SER A 291 -28.61 -2.87 37.19
N ASP A 292 -29.69 -2.12 37.43
CA ASP A 292 -30.24 -1.74 38.75
C ASP A 292 -31.10 -2.85 39.39
N GLU A 293 -31.15 -4.04 38.77
CA GLU A 293 -31.99 -5.17 39.23
C GLU A 293 -31.18 -6.45 39.44
N GLY A 294 -30.25 -6.46 40.41
CA GLY A 294 -29.70 -7.67 41.06
C GLY A 294 -28.90 -8.67 40.19
N GLU A 295 -29.00 -8.61 38.87
CA GLU A 295 -28.35 -9.49 37.91
C GLU A 295 -27.20 -8.72 37.29
N ARG A 296 -26.02 -8.93 37.86
CA ARG A 296 -24.77 -8.33 37.41
C ARG A 296 -24.41 -8.94 36.05
N THR A 297 -24.91 -8.36 34.97
CA THR A 297 -24.56 -8.79 33.62
C THR A 297 -23.06 -8.66 33.46
N ASP A 298 -22.38 -9.75 33.11
CA ASP A 298 -20.95 -9.69 32.82
C ASP A 298 -20.73 -8.77 31.60
N VAL A 299 -19.75 -7.88 31.71
CA VAL A 299 -19.40 -6.91 30.67
C VAL A 299 -18.99 -7.66 29.40
N ASP A 300 -18.30 -8.78 29.56
CA ASP A 300 -17.83 -9.60 28.47
C ASP A 300 -18.98 -10.29 27.74
N ASP A 301 -19.97 -10.81 28.47
CA ASP A 301 -21.18 -11.42 27.89
C ASP A 301 -22.03 -10.39 27.17
N TRP A 302 -22.16 -9.18 27.74
CA TRP A 302 -22.88 -8.07 27.11
C TRP A 302 -22.23 -7.64 25.80
N MET A 303 -20.89 -7.55 25.77
CA MET A 303 -20.11 -7.24 24.57
C MET A 303 -20.19 -8.34 23.53
N GLU A 304 -20.14 -9.61 23.95
CA GLU A 304 -20.23 -10.77 23.06
C GLU A 304 -21.58 -10.84 22.37
N ALA A 305 -22.68 -10.66 23.11
CA ALA A 305 -24.04 -10.66 22.58
C ALA A 305 -24.28 -9.59 21.50
N ARG A 306 -23.47 -8.53 21.46
CA ARG A 306 -23.56 -7.41 20.50
C ARG A 306 -22.47 -7.43 19.43
N GLY A 307 -21.64 -8.48 19.38
CA GLY A 307 -20.53 -8.60 18.44
C GLY A 307 -19.43 -7.54 18.66
N LEU A 308 -19.33 -7.00 19.88
CA LEU A 308 -18.35 -5.99 20.27
C LEU A 308 -17.10 -6.60 20.91
N LYS A 309 -17.15 -7.88 21.29
CA LYS A 309 -16.01 -8.59 21.87
C LYS A 309 -14.90 -8.70 20.83
N PHE A 310 -13.84 -7.93 21.05
CA PHE A 310 -12.58 -8.03 20.33
C PHE A 310 -11.59 -8.71 21.25
N SER A 311 -11.03 -9.83 20.80
CA SER A 311 -9.90 -10.41 21.51
C SER A 311 -8.63 -9.63 21.15
N THR A 312 -7.76 -9.36 22.12
CA THR A 312 -6.39 -8.88 21.85
C THR A 312 -5.65 -9.80 20.87
N SER A 313 -6.02 -11.08 20.82
CA SER A 313 -5.54 -12.03 19.82
C SER A 313 -6.00 -11.71 18.39
N ASP A 314 -7.13 -11.02 18.19
CA ASP A 314 -7.57 -10.59 16.87
C ASP A 314 -6.74 -9.42 16.33
N HIS A 315 -6.24 -8.53 17.21
CA HIS A 315 -5.28 -7.50 16.82
C HIS A 315 -3.92 -8.09 16.44
N LEU A 316 -3.47 -9.11 17.19
CA LEU A 316 -2.25 -9.84 16.85
C LEU A 316 -2.43 -10.64 15.56
N ARG A 317 -3.56 -11.32 15.37
CA ARG A 317 -3.88 -12.03 14.11
C ARG A 317 -4.00 -11.07 12.93
N ALA A 318 -4.59 -9.90 13.13
CA ALA A 318 -4.63 -8.82 12.15
C ALA A 318 -3.22 -8.33 11.81
N GLY A 319 -2.37 -8.11 12.81
CA GLY A 319 -0.96 -7.76 12.63
C GLY A 319 -0.20 -8.84 11.86
N PHE A 320 -0.35 -10.10 12.26
CA PHE A 320 0.23 -11.25 11.54
C PHE A 320 -0.32 -11.37 10.12
N ALA A 321 -1.59 -11.09 9.87
CA ALA A 321 -2.18 -11.09 8.53
C ALA A 321 -1.66 -9.93 7.66
N VAL A 322 -1.23 -8.81 8.26
CA VAL A 322 -0.57 -7.72 7.56
C VAL A 322 0.89 -8.06 7.26
N THR A 323 1.57 -8.84 8.12
CA THR A 323 2.96 -9.28 7.88
C THR A 323 3.07 -10.60 7.12
N ALA A 324 1.99 -11.37 7.02
CA ALA A 324 1.95 -12.65 6.32
C ALA A 324 2.37 -12.56 4.84
N PRO A 325 2.07 -11.49 4.08
CA PRO A 325 2.54 -11.36 2.70
C PRO A 325 4.05 -11.22 2.59
N ILE A 326 4.67 -10.51 3.53
CA ILE A 326 6.13 -10.47 3.68
C ILE A 326 6.58 -11.91 3.95
N LEU A 327 6.11 -12.52 5.03
CA LEU A 327 6.54 -13.88 5.40
C LEU A 327 6.32 -14.90 4.27
N ALA A 328 5.24 -14.83 3.50
CA ALA A 328 4.96 -15.74 2.39
C ALA A 328 5.84 -15.48 1.16
N ALA A 329 6.12 -14.21 0.85
CA ALA A 329 7.08 -13.85 -0.19
C ALA A 329 8.50 -14.35 0.16
N PHE A 330 8.85 -14.37 1.45
CA PHE A 330 10.18 -14.74 1.93
C PHE A 330 10.35 -16.21 2.35
N ALA A 331 9.30 -16.89 2.82
CA ALA A 331 9.41 -18.22 3.45
C ALA A 331 9.31 -19.41 2.48
N GLY A 332 8.93 -19.26 1.20
CA GLY A 332 8.91 -20.47 0.37
C GLY A 332 8.43 -20.52 -1.08
N GLY A 333 8.26 -19.44 -1.87
CA GLY A 333 7.72 -19.73 -3.22
C GLY A 333 7.61 -18.66 -4.29
N ILE A 334 8.01 -17.41 -4.06
CA ILE A 334 8.03 -16.39 -5.14
C ILE A 334 9.45 -16.05 -5.57
N SER A 335 10.42 -16.89 -5.20
CA SER A 335 11.70 -16.93 -5.89
C SER A 335 11.50 -17.75 -7.17
N PRO A 336 11.58 -17.18 -8.38
CA PRO A 336 11.55 -17.97 -9.62
C PRO A 336 12.81 -18.85 -9.80
N ILE A 337 13.58 -19.07 -8.74
CA ILE A 337 14.89 -19.74 -8.74
C ILE A 337 14.77 -21.23 -8.36
N ALA A 338 13.56 -21.75 -8.11
CA ALA A 338 13.34 -23.20 -8.07
C ALA A 338 12.97 -23.75 -9.47
N LEU A 339 13.82 -23.46 -10.47
CA LEU A 339 13.91 -24.16 -11.75
C LEU A 339 15.35 -24.06 -12.27
#